data_AF-A0A1F6ZR19-F1
#
_entry.id   AF-A0A1F6ZR19-F1
#
_cell.length_a   1.000
_cell.length_b   1.000
_cell.length_c   1.000
_cell.angle_alpha   90.00
_cell.angle_beta   90.00
_cell.angle_gamma   90.00
#
_symmetry.space_group_name_H-M   'P 1'
#
loop_
_entity.id
_entity.type
_entity.pdbx_description
1 polymer ?
#
loop_
_entity_poly.entity_id
_entity_poly.type
_entity_poly.pdbx_seq_one_letter_code
_entity_poly.pdbx_strand_id
1 'polypeptide(L)'
;MINEINIIGSGKSKFRILSLDQVLMTPEQIIEHEREEERKKNEQRNTGKPPTTPKKPSTPSQNAIVPGEVKIYDGRNVDKAPEILNAGKIIAPFFYIAQNRISAKSKKDIGLWVDKWFDVSDLILYNDKDHSEDIKIVLAYDAKYNLTPAGKTCLEMINPAQTLVNGGVNISGLYSDVDGDGVISTTRSELAKVLEDGLTKVQAKDSKLWKMLLRHPDEVAAEFAVPGLHEEYINWVYSAYGSRFAKEKKLMGVYLASPKDVPHLREWFVNMLEYRSDAIGWNYLDNDYGRFAGISARGAGQKK
;
A
#
# COMPACT_ATOMS: atom_id res chain seq x y z
N MET A 1 19.30 -24.11 -28.08
CA MET A 1 18.98 -25.50 -27.70
C MET A 1 17.82 -25.45 -26.74
N ILE A 2 16.64 -25.90 -27.17
CA ILE A 2 15.44 -25.98 -26.32
C ILE A 2 15.51 -27.35 -25.64
N ASN A 3 15.62 -27.39 -24.32
CA ASN A 3 15.55 -28.64 -23.57
C ASN A 3 14.07 -29.05 -23.45
N GLU A 4 13.73 -30.22 -24.01
CA GLU A 4 12.42 -30.84 -23.88
C GLU A 4 12.12 -31.16 -22.40
N ILE A 5 10.94 -30.77 -21.93
CA ILE A 5 10.43 -31.12 -20.61
C ILE A 5 9.75 -32.48 -20.72
N ASN A 6 10.35 -33.52 -20.11
CA ASN A 6 9.75 -34.84 -20.03
C ASN A 6 8.54 -34.82 -19.08
N ILE A 7 7.34 -35.08 -19.61
CA ILE A 7 6.11 -35.24 -18.84
C ILE A 7 5.79 -36.73 -18.76
N ILE A 8 5.96 -37.33 -17.58
CA ILE A 8 5.54 -38.70 -17.31
C ILE A 8 4.14 -38.66 -16.68
N GLY A 9 3.15 -39.26 -17.35
CA GLY A 9 1.77 -39.34 -16.86
C GLY A 9 1.28 -40.78 -16.77
N SER A 10 0.90 -41.22 -15.57
CA SER A 10 -0.03 -42.34 -15.40
C SER A 10 -1.03 -42.02 -14.29
N GLY A 11 -2.32 -42.06 -14.63
CA GLY A 11 -3.47 -42.23 -13.72
C GLY A 11 -3.65 -41.20 -12.59
N LYS A 12 -4.61 -40.28 -12.76
CA LYS A 12 -5.03 -39.24 -11.79
C LYS A 12 -3.92 -38.24 -11.41
N SER A 13 -3.33 -37.58 -12.40
CA SER A 13 -2.17 -36.71 -12.18
C SER A 13 -2.54 -35.32 -11.65
N LYS A 14 -2.17 -35.04 -10.40
CA LYS A 14 -1.80 -33.68 -9.97
C LYS A 14 -0.49 -33.32 -10.68
N PHE A 15 -0.45 -32.23 -11.42
CA PHE A 15 0.79 -31.69 -11.96
C PHE A 15 1.70 -31.26 -10.81
N ARG A 16 2.92 -31.77 -10.79
CA ARG A 16 3.93 -31.44 -9.78
C ARG A 16 5.15 -30.89 -10.48
N ILE A 17 5.64 -29.76 -9.99
CA ILE A 17 6.88 -29.15 -10.45
C ILE A 17 8.01 -29.83 -9.69
N LEU A 18 8.93 -30.46 -10.43
CA LEU A 18 10.15 -31.04 -9.87
C LEU A 18 11.20 -29.94 -9.65
N SER A 19 12.00 -30.07 -8.60
CA SER A 19 13.19 -29.23 -8.42
C SER A 19 14.26 -29.57 -9.47
N LEU A 20 15.18 -28.64 -9.76
CA LEU A 20 16.24 -28.87 -10.77
C LEU A 20 17.03 -30.16 -10.52
N ASP A 21 17.29 -30.48 -9.25
CA ASP A 21 18.05 -31.68 -8.86
C ASP A 21 17.28 -32.99 -9.13
N GLN A 22 15.94 -32.92 -9.17
CA GLN A 22 15.07 -34.05 -9.46
C GLN A 22 14.86 -34.27 -10.97
N VAL A 23 15.18 -33.29 -11.82
CA VAL A 23 15.05 -33.41 -13.28
C VAL A 23 16.04 -34.43 -13.85
N LEU A 24 17.16 -34.68 -13.17
CA LEU A 24 18.20 -35.61 -13.59
C LEU A 24 18.07 -37.01 -12.95
N MET A 25 17.06 -37.22 -12.10
CA MET A 25 16.84 -38.49 -11.40
C MET A 25 15.93 -39.42 -12.23
N THR A 26 16.19 -40.74 -12.19
CA THR A 26 15.23 -41.71 -12.73
C THR A 26 13.97 -41.74 -11.86
N PRO A 27 12.81 -42.18 -12.39
CA PRO A 27 11.59 -42.32 -11.60
C PRO A 27 11.78 -43.13 -10.32
N GLU A 28 12.60 -44.18 -10.35
CA GLU A 28 12.93 -45.01 -9.18
C GLU A 28 13.74 -44.22 -8.14
N GLN A 29 14.69 -43.39 -8.58
CA GLN A 29 15.49 -42.53 -7.71
C GLN A 29 14.63 -41.44 -7.06
N ILE A 30 13.65 -40.89 -7.77
CA ILE A 30 12.70 -39.91 -7.22
C ILE A 30 11.87 -40.57 -6.10
N ILE A 31 11.35 -41.77 -6.35
CA ILE A 31 10.54 -42.50 -5.35
C ILE A 31 11.38 -42.83 -4.11
N GLU A 32 12.63 -43.27 -4.28
CA GLU A 32 13.50 -43.60 -3.15
C GLU A 32 13.92 -42.35 -2.36
N HIS A 33 14.25 -41.25 -3.04
CA HIS A 33 14.53 -39.97 -2.40
C HIS A 33 13.35 -39.47 -1.57
N GLU A 34 12.12 -39.62 -2.06
CA GLU A 34 10.92 -39.24 -1.32
C GLU A 34 10.67 -40.11 -0.09
N ARG A 35 10.90 -41.42 -0.20
CA ARG A 35 10.82 -42.34 0.93
C ARG A 35 11.86 -42.02 1.99
N GLU A 36 13.06 -41.63 1.59
CA GLU A 36 14.12 -41.25 2.50
C GLU A 36 13.85 -39.91 3.21
N GLU A 37 13.32 -38.91 2.49
CA GLU A 37 12.81 -37.66 3.05
C GLU A 37 11.69 -37.90 4.07
N GLU A 38 10.76 -38.82 3.77
CA GLU A 38 9.66 -39.16 4.66
C GLU A 38 10.13 -39.94 5.90
N ARG A 39 11.13 -40.83 5.75
CA ARG A 39 11.82 -41.48 6.88
C ARG A 39 12.51 -40.45 7.78
N LYS A 40 13.26 -39.50 7.21
CA LYS A 40 13.93 -38.43 7.97
C LYS A 40 12.93 -37.54 8.73
N LYS A 41 11.79 -37.21 8.12
CA LYS A 41 10.70 -36.45 8.78
C LYS A 41 10.06 -37.24 9.93
N ASN A 42 9.88 -38.55 9.78
CA ASN A 42 9.33 -39.39 10.83
C ASN A 42 10.33 -39.65 11.97
N GLU A 43 11.63 -39.74 11.69
CA GLU A 43 12.69 -39.80 12.70
C GLU A 43 12.79 -38.49 13.50
N GLN A 44 12.65 -37.34 12.84
CA GLN A 44 12.59 -36.03 13.52
C GLN A 44 11.35 -35.89 14.43
N ARG A 45 10.22 -36.54 14.11
CA ARG A 45 9.02 -36.56 14.96
C ARG A 45 9.18 -37.42 16.22
N ASN A 46 10.04 -38.44 16.19
CA ASN A 46 10.20 -39.41 17.28
C ASN A 46 11.34 -39.10 18.27
N THR A 47 12.13 -38.03 18.07
CA THR A 47 13.29 -37.72 18.92
C THR A 47 13.01 -36.80 20.12
N GLY A 48 11.74 -36.51 20.45
CA GLY A 48 11.34 -35.99 21.77
C GLY A 48 12.05 -34.70 22.23
N LYS A 49 12.68 -33.95 21.33
CA LYS A 49 13.31 -32.66 21.64
C LYS A 49 12.34 -31.55 21.24
N PRO A 50 11.93 -30.68 22.18
CA PRO A 50 10.99 -29.61 21.84
C PRO A 50 11.62 -28.74 20.75
N PRO A 51 10.88 -28.41 19.68
CA PRO A 51 11.37 -27.50 18.68
C PRO A 51 11.72 -26.18 19.36
N THR A 52 12.95 -25.71 19.16
CA THR A 52 13.34 -24.35 19.47
C THR A 52 12.30 -23.44 18.87
N THR A 53 11.59 -22.75 19.74
CA THR A 53 10.46 -21.90 19.40
C THR A 53 10.93 -20.93 18.33
N PRO A 54 10.25 -20.84 17.16
CA PRO A 54 10.45 -19.72 16.27
C PRO A 54 10.28 -18.46 17.12
N LYS A 55 11.23 -17.52 17.02
CA LYS A 55 11.12 -16.21 17.65
C LYS A 55 9.69 -15.73 17.47
N LYS A 56 9.02 -15.56 18.60
CA LYS A 56 7.67 -15.04 18.73
C LYS A 56 7.51 -13.88 17.72
N PRO A 57 6.43 -13.84 16.91
CA PRO A 57 6.14 -12.66 16.13
C PRO A 57 6.23 -11.47 17.08
N SER A 58 6.96 -10.44 16.64
CA SER A 58 6.99 -9.15 17.29
C SER A 58 5.58 -8.80 17.76
N THR A 59 5.49 -8.40 19.03
CA THR A 59 4.29 -7.86 19.66
C THR A 59 3.48 -7.06 18.64
N PRO A 60 2.15 -7.28 18.50
CA PRO A 60 1.30 -6.44 17.66
C PRO A 60 1.59 -4.97 18.00
N SER A 61 1.52 -4.09 17.00
CA SER A 61 1.69 -2.64 17.15
C SER A 61 0.66 -2.05 18.13
N GLN A 62 0.85 -2.30 19.41
CA GLN A 62 0.15 -1.68 20.52
C GLN A 62 0.97 -0.45 20.90
N ASN A 63 0.64 0.70 20.28
CA ASN A 63 0.86 2.11 20.67
C ASN A 63 1.03 2.97 19.38
N ALA A 64 0.29 4.04 19.08
CA ALA A 64 -0.96 4.60 19.58
C ALA A 64 -1.52 5.51 18.46
N ILE A 65 -2.83 5.46 18.17
CA ILE A 65 -3.50 6.54 17.43
C ILE A 65 -3.66 7.70 18.40
N VAL A 66 -2.97 8.83 18.24
CA VAL A 66 -3.55 10.11 18.66
C VAL A 66 -3.09 11.30 17.79
N PRO A 67 -3.69 11.47 16.61
CA PRO A 67 -3.96 12.80 16.09
C PRO A 67 -5.43 13.14 16.43
N GLY A 68 -5.71 14.42 16.68
CA GLY A 68 -6.86 14.92 17.45
C GLY A 68 -8.25 14.69 16.86
N GLU A 69 -9.16 15.63 17.10
CA GLU A 69 -10.49 15.59 16.48
C GLU A 69 -10.35 15.55 14.95
N VAL A 70 -11.05 14.58 14.35
CA VAL A 70 -11.14 14.39 12.90
C VAL A 70 -12.39 15.08 12.38
N LYS A 71 -12.23 15.88 11.33
CA LYS A 71 -13.32 16.40 10.51
C LYS A 71 -13.17 15.84 9.09
N ILE A 72 -14.28 15.40 8.51
CA ILE A 72 -14.34 15.00 7.10
C ILE A 72 -14.60 16.22 6.22
N TYR A 73 -13.87 16.31 5.11
CA TYR A 73 -13.95 17.37 4.13
C TYR A 73 -14.32 16.74 2.79
N ASP A 74 -15.62 16.68 2.50
CA ASP A 74 -16.14 16.23 1.20
C ASP A 74 -16.14 17.40 0.19
N GLY A 75 -15.92 17.09 -1.08
CA GLY A 75 -15.93 18.02 -2.21
C GLY A 75 -14.64 17.98 -3.03
N ARG A 76 -14.44 18.97 -3.90
CA ARG A 76 -13.25 19.07 -4.74
C ARG A 76 -11.97 19.20 -3.89
N ASN A 77 -11.00 18.33 -4.11
CA ASN A 77 -9.75 18.32 -3.35
C ASN A 77 -8.96 19.62 -3.52
N VAL A 78 -9.03 20.25 -4.71
CA VAL A 78 -8.48 21.60 -4.93
C VAL A 78 -9.08 22.67 -4.02
N ASP A 79 -10.33 22.53 -3.57
CA ASP A 79 -10.93 23.47 -2.62
C ASP A 79 -10.64 23.07 -1.16
N LYS A 80 -10.62 21.76 -0.90
CA LYS A 80 -10.56 21.20 0.46
C LYS A 80 -9.14 21.19 1.03
N ALA A 81 -8.12 20.92 0.22
CA ALA A 81 -6.73 20.95 0.68
C ALA A 81 -6.35 22.32 1.31
N PRO A 82 -6.54 23.49 0.66
CA PRO A 82 -6.22 24.77 1.26
C PRO A 82 -7.09 25.08 2.49
N GLU A 83 -8.37 24.66 2.50
CA GLU A 83 -9.24 24.80 3.69
C GLU A 83 -8.62 24.09 4.93
N ILE A 84 -8.08 22.89 4.74
CA ILE A 84 -7.48 22.10 5.81
C ILE A 84 -6.13 22.69 6.24
N LEU A 85 -5.26 23.02 5.28
CA LEU A 85 -3.93 23.57 5.55
C LEU A 85 -4.00 24.94 6.25
N ASN A 86 -4.88 25.84 5.80
CA ASN A 86 -5.07 27.16 6.43
C ASN A 86 -5.64 27.06 7.84
N ALA A 87 -6.36 25.98 8.15
CA ALA A 87 -6.83 25.69 9.51
C ALA A 87 -5.74 25.08 10.41
N GLY A 88 -4.50 24.93 9.92
CA GLY A 88 -3.39 24.32 10.66
C GLY A 88 -3.62 22.84 10.94
N LYS A 89 -4.43 22.17 10.11
CA LYS A 89 -4.76 20.74 10.25
C LYS A 89 -3.91 19.88 9.34
N ILE A 90 -3.75 18.63 9.73
CA ILE A 90 -3.10 17.58 8.94
C ILE A 90 -4.15 16.99 7.98
N ILE A 91 -3.83 16.91 6.69
CA ILE A 91 -4.56 16.01 5.79
C ILE A 91 -4.06 14.59 6.08
N ALA A 92 -4.97 13.66 6.37
CA ALA A 92 -4.58 12.33 6.83
C ALA A 92 -3.71 11.57 5.80
N PRO A 93 -2.53 11.07 6.21
CA PRO A 93 -1.77 10.12 5.41
C PRO A 93 -2.42 8.73 5.46
N PHE A 94 -2.10 7.86 4.49
CA PHE A 94 -2.76 6.56 4.40
C PHE A 94 -2.49 5.67 5.62
N PHE A 95 -1.29 5.71 6.19
CA PHE A 95 -0.98 4.88 7.37
C PHE A 95 -1.93 5.16 8.54
N TYR A 96 -2.41 6.41 8.69
CA TYR A 96 -3.42 6.77 9.69
C TYR A 96 -4.78 6.15 9.36
N ILE A 97 -5.21 6.23 8.09
CA ILE A 97 -6.46 5.60 7.62
C ILE A 97 -6.41 4.09 7.85
N ALA A 98 -5.29 3.44 7.55
CA ALA A 98 -5.06 2.01 7.77
C ALA A 98 -5.18 1.61 9.25
N GLN A 99 -4.55 2.36 10.16
CA GLN A 99 -4.66 2.12 11.60
C GLN A 99 -6.10 2.24 12.11
N ASN A 100 -6.85 3.24 11.64
CA ASN A 100 -8.25 3.43 12.02
C ASN A 100 -9.16 2.33 11.45
N ARG A 101 -8.92 1.88 10.22
CA ARG A 101 -9.61 0.74 9.60
C ARG A 101 -9.45 -0.54 10.42
N ILE A 102 -8.22 -0.87 10.82
CA ILE A 102 -7.93 -2.04 11.68
C ILE A 102 -8.63 -1.90 13.04
N SER A 103 -8.60 -0.70 13.61
CA SER A 103 -9.10 -0.41 14.96
C SER A 103 -10.62 -0.25 15.04
N ALA A 104 -11.32 -0.03 13.93
CA ALA A 104 -12.76 0.16 13.91
C ALA A 104 -13.52 -1.07 14.44
N LYS A 105 -14.19 -0.91 15.59
CA LYS A 105 -15.04 -1.95 16.22
C LYS A 105 -16.50 -1.56 16.32
N SER A 106 -16.80 -0.27 16.47
CA SER A 106 -18.18 0.20 16.58
C SER A 106 -18.82 0.37 15.20
N LYS A 107 -20.16 0.32 15.12
CA LYS A 107 -20.90 0.61 13.88
C LYS A 107 -20.55 1.98 13.31
N LYS A 108 -20.34 2.98 14.18
CA LYS A 108 -19.95 4.33 13.79
C LYS A 108 -18.56 4.34 13.15
N ASP A 109 -17.57 3.69 13.79
CA ASP A 109 -16.19 3.68 13.28
C ASP A 109 -16.08 2.86 12.00
N ILE A 110 -16.81 1.76 11.88
CA ILE A 110 -16.88 0.97 10.64
C ILE A 110 -17.47 1.81 9.52
N GLY A 111 -18.60 2.47 9.77
CA GLY A 111 -19.26 3.34 8.79
C GLY A 111 -18.41 4.55 8.36
N LEU A 112 -17.48 5.01 9.21
CA LEU A 112 -16.58 6.11 8.90
C LEU A 112 -15.30 5.64 8.20
N TRP A 113 -14.61 4.65 8.74
CA TRP A 113 -13.25 4.30 8.31
C TRP A 113 -13.20 3.16 7.30
N VAL A 114 -14.12 2.20 7.43
CA VAL A 114 -14.10 0.97 6.63
C VAL A 114 -15.01 1.10 5.40
N ASP A 115 -16.15 1.75 5.56
CA ASP A 115 -17.20 1.87 4.54
C ASP A 115 -17.12 3.18 3.75
N LYS A 116 -15.96 3.85 3.81
CA LYS A 116 -15.68 5.08 3.08
C LYS A 116 -14.31 5.02 2.41
N TRP A 117 -14.26 5.59 1.22
CA TRP A 117 -13.02 5.92 0.53
C TRP A 117 -12.44 7.21 1.11
N PHE A 118 -11.14 7.40 0.92
CA PHE A 118 -10.43 8.61 1.31
C PHE A 118 -9.41 8.98 0.24
N ASP A 119 -9.32 10.27 -0.03
CA ASP A 119 -8.14 10.89 -0.59
C ASP A 119 -7.15 11.11 0.56
N VAL A 120 -5.88 10.82 0.34
CA VAL A 120 -4.85 10.91 1.38
C VAL A 120 -3.78 11.92 1.03
N SER A 121 -3.03 12.37 2.04
CA SER A 121 -1.92 13.30 1.84
C SER A 121 -0.66 12.69 1.24
N ASP A 122 -0.61 11.37 1.08
CA ASP A 122 0.45 10.74 0.29
C ASP A 122 0.17 11.02 -1.19
N LEU A 123 1.18 11.48 -1.92
CA LEU A 123 1.00 11.99 -3.27
C LEU A 123 1.82 11.19 -4.29
N ILE A 124 1.44 11.30 -5.55
CA ILE A 124 2.16 10.77 -6.69
C ILE A 124 2.37 11.88 -7.72
N LEU A 125 3.61 11.98 -8.20
CA LEU A 125 3.99 12.85 -9.31
C LEU A 125 4.40 11.96 -10.47
N TYR A 126 3.88 12.27 -11.65
CA TYR A 126 4.22 11.58 -12.88
C TYR A 126 5.14 12.46 -13.73
N ASN A 127 6.30 11.93 -14.13
CA ASN A 127 7.16 12.56 -15.13
C ASN A 127 6.71 12.15 -16.53
N ASP A 128 5.48 12.42 -16.89
CA ASP A 128 4.92 11.97 -18.17
C ASP A 128 5.57 12.63 -19.40
N LYS A 129 6.59 13.47 -19.22
CA LYS A 129 7.34 14.03 -20.34
C LYS A 129 8.01 12.90 -21.14
N ASP A 130 7.82 12.93 -22.46
CA ASP A 130 8.40 11.97 -23.41
C ASP A 130 8.03 10.50 -23.09
N HIS A 131 6.84 10.27 -22.51
CA HIS A 131 6.36 8.97 -22.03
C HIS A 131 7.31 8.28 -21.02
N SER A 132 7.99 9.06 -20.17
CA SER A 132 8.82 8.49 -19.12
C SER A 132 7.99 7.68 -18.10
N GLU A 133 8.61 6.60 -17.63
CA GLU A 133 8.08 5.74 -16.57
C GLU A 133 8.39 6.29 -15.17
N ASP A 134 9.15 7.39 -15.07
CA ASP A 134 9.58 7.95 -13.80
C ASP A 134 8.40 8.55 -13.04
N ILE A 135 8.36 8.24 -11.76
CA ILE A 135 7.41 8.80 -10.81
C ILE A 135 8.13 9.15 -9.51
N LYS A 136 7.50 10.05 -8.75
CA LYS A 136 7.87 10.31 -7.36
C LYS A 136 6.68 10.07 -6.46
N ILE A 137 6.89 9.29 -5.41
CA ILE A 137 5.94 9.16 -4.31
C ILE A 137 6.36 10.16 -3.23
N VAL A 138 5.43 11.01 -2.78
CA VAL A 138 5.70 12.00 -1.73
C VAL A 138 4.93 11.61 -0.47
N LEU A 139 5.69 11.23 0.55
CA LEU A 139 5.19 11.01 1.90
C LEU A 139 5.14 12.36 2.61
N ALA A 140 3.99 13.04 2.55
CA ALA A 140 3.91 14.41 3.03
C ALA A 140 4.19 14.56 4.53
N TYR A 141 3.91 13.50 5.31
CA TYR A 141 4.13 13.47 6.75
C TYR A 141 4.96 12.27 7.18
N ASP A 142 5.84 12.50 8.16
CA ASP A 142 6.57 11.45 8.86
C ASP A 142 5.64 10.63 9.81
N ALA A 143 6.18 9.62 10.48
CA ALA A 143 5.41 8.78 11.40
C ALA A 143 4.91 9.54 12.66
N LYS A 144 5.41 10.75 12.91
CA LYS A 144 5.02 11.65 14.00
C LYS A 144 4.13 12.80 13.53
N TYR A 145 3.68 12.76 12.27
CA TYR A 145 2.85 13.78 11.64
C TYR A 145 3.53 15.15 11.45
N ASN A 146 4.86 15.19 11.38
CA ASN A 146 5.57 16.39 10.94
C ASN A 146 5.48 16.49 9.42
N LEU A 147 5.03 17.64 8.92
CA LEU A 147 4.94 17.95 7.50
C LEU A 147 6.35 18.17 6.92
N THR A 148 6.69 17.43 5.87
CA THR A 148 7.98 17.60 5.17
C THR A 148 7.96 18.84 4.27
N PRO A 149 9.11 19.44 3.94
CA PRO A 149 9.16 20.56 2.99
C PRO A 149 8.56 20.20 1.62
N ALA A 150 8.90 19.03 1.07
CA ALA A 150 8.34 18.55 -0.20
C ALA A 150 6.83 18.29 -0.09
N GLY A 151 6.39 17.65 1.00
CA GLY A 151 4.98 17.43 1.32
C GLY A 151 4.19 18.72 1.38
N LYS A 152 4.72 19.75 2.05
CA LYS A 152 4.12 21.07 2.14
C LYS A 152 3.95 21.67 0.75
N THR A 153 5.03 21.77 -0.02
CA THR A 153 5.03 22.32 -1.38
C THR A 153 3.99 21.63 -2.26
N CYS A 154 3.98 20.29 -2.26
CA CYS A 154 3.07 19.50 -3.06
C CYS A 154 1.60 19.60 -2.63
N LEU A 155 1.31 19.63 -1.32
CA LEU A 155 -0.06 19.82 -0.83
C LEU A 155 -0.57 21.25 -1.09
N GLU A 156 0.29 22.27 -0.98
CA GLU A 156 -0.06 23.65 -1.30
C GLU A 156 -0.33 23.86 -2.79
N MET A 157 0.21 23.02 -3.67
CA MET A 157 -0.14 22.99 -5.09
C MET A 157 -1.56 22.46 -5.34
N ILE A 158 -2.16 21.68 -4.44
CA ILE A 158 -3.55 21.22 -4.61
C ILE A 158 -4.46 22.38 -4.20
N ASN A 159 -4.69 23.33 -5.11
CA ASN A 159 -5.46 24.55 -4.85
C ASN A 159 -6.18 25.04 -6.12
N PRO A 160 -7.23 25.89 -6.01
CA PRO A 160 -8.07 26.24 -7.16
C PRO A 160 -7.41 27.22 -8.14
N ALA A 161 -6.26 27.80 -7.79
CA ALA A 161 -5.48 28.68 -8.66
C ALA A 161 -4.52 27.92 -9.57
N GLN A 162 -4.27 26.63 -9.32
CA GLN A 162 -3.41 25.83 -10.19
C GLN A 162 -4.09 25.45 -11.51
N THR A 163 -3.28 25.35 -12.56
CA THR A 163 -3.73 24.76 -13.82
C THR A 163 -3.80 23.25 -13.68
N LEU A 164 -4.97 22.68 -13.97
CA LEU A 164 -5.15 21.23 -14.01
C LEU A 164 -5.02 20.70 -15.44
N VAL A 165 -4.37 19.55 -15.58
CA VAL A 165 -4.30 18.76 -16.82
C VAL A 165 -4.86 17.38 -16.52
N ASN A 166 -5.98 17.04 -17.16
CA ASN A 166 -6.71 15.79 -16.92
C ASN A 166 -7.07 15.58 -15.43
N GLY A 167 -7.37 16.67 -14.72
CA GLY A 167 -7.70 16.64 -13.29
C GLY A 167 -6.49 16.51 -12.34
N GLY A 168 -5.24 16.50 -12.80
CA GLY A 168 -4.04 16.59 -11.94
C GLY A 168 -3.38 17.96 -12.03
N VAL A 169 -2.64 18.40 -11.01
CA VAL A 169 -1.92 19.69 -11.06
C VAL A 169 -0.78 19.61 -12.07
N ASN A 170 -0.72 20.55 -13.01
CA ASN A 170 0.41 20.66 -13.93
C ASN A 170 1.67 21.11 -13.17
N ILE A 171 2.71 20.27 -13.18
CA ILE A 171 4.00 20.54 -12.52
C ILE A 171 5.14 20.59 -13.54
N SER A 172 4.84 20.98 -14.77
CA SER A 172 5.85 21.19 -15.81
C SER A 172 6.92 22.18 -15.34
N GLY A 173 8.18 21.77 -15.42
CA GLY A 173 9.31 22.55 -14.93
C GLY A 173 9.56 22.46 -13.41
N LEU A 174 8.65 21.85 -12.64
CA LEU A 174 8.76 21.71 -11.18
C LEU A 174 9.01 20.26 -10.73
N TYR A 175 8.80 19.26 -11.61
CA TYR A 175 8.97 17.85 -11.26
C TYR A 175 10.36 17.54 -10.66
N SER A 176 11.42 18.10 -11.26
CA SER A 176 12.80 17.90 -10.79
C SER A 176 13.07 18.57 -9.45
N ASP A 177 12.37 19.65 -9.13
CA ASP A 177 12.56 20.45 -7.91
C ASP A 177 11.93 19.77 -6.67
N VAL A 178 11.00 18.83 -6.87
CA VAL A 178 10.41 18.05 -5.78
C VAL A 178 11.36 16.93 -5.39
N ASP A 179 12.16 17.16 -4.35
CA ASP A 179 13.12 16.19 -3.80
C ASP A 179 13.26 16.37 -2.28
N GLY A 180 14.04 15.49 -1.63
CA GLY A 180 14.35 15.53 -0.21
C GLY A 180 13.53 14.56 0.64
N ASP A 181 13.45 14.84 1.94
CA ASP A 181 12.86 13.92 2.92
C ASP A 181 11.40 13.57 2.57
N GLY A 182 11.12 12.26 2.54
CA GLY A 182 9.82 11.72 2.19
C GLY A 182 9.53 11.64 0.68
N VAL A 183 10.46 12.04 -0.19
CA VAL A 183 10.33 11.84 -1.65
C VAL A 183 11.05 10.56 -2.07
N ILE A 184 10.32 9.66 -2.73
CA ILE A 184 10.84 8.38 -3.22
C ILE A 184 10.72 8.38 -4.74
N SER A 185 11.86 8.44 -5.43
CA SER A 185 11.93 8.30 -6.89
C SER A 185 11.94 6.82 -7.29
N THR A 186 11.13 6.44 -8.26
CA THR A 186 10.99 5.05 -8.74
C THR A 186 10.33 5.07 -10.13
N THR A 187 10.10 3.91 -10.73
CA THR A 187 9.31 3.82 -11.97
C THR A 187 7.93 3.20 -11.73
N ARG A 188 6.98 3.45 -12.63
CA ARG A 188 5.63 2.87 -12.59
C ARG A 188 5.68 1.34 -12.44
N SER A 189 6.50 0.68 -13.25
CA SER A 189 6.64 -0.79 -13.24
C SER A 189 7.20 -1.38 -11.92
N GLU A 190 7.91 -0.59 -11.13
CA GLU A 190 8.46 -1.03 -9.84
C GLU A 190 7.42 -1.02 -8.70
N LEU A 191 6.29 -0.32 -8.86
CA LEU A 191 5.29 -0.17 -7.80
C LEU A 191 4.61 -1.48 -7.42
N ALA A 192 4.37 -2.36 -8.39
CA ALA A 192 3.82 -3.69 -8.19
C ALA A 192 4.08 -4.57 -9.42
N LYS A 193 4.18 -5.89 -9.19
CA LYS A 193 4.26 -6.88 -10.28
C LYS A 193 3.00 -6.93 -11.15
N VAL A 194 1.86 -6.51 -10.61
CA VAL A 194 0.57 -6.44 -11.30
C VAL A 194 0.01 -5.04 -11.05
N LEU A 195 -0.23 -4.30 -12.13
CA LEU A 195 -0.86 -2.98 -12.14
C LEU A 195 -2.21 -3.09 -12.85
N GLU A 196 -3.11 -2.16 -12.58
CA GLU A 196 -4.44 -2.06 -13.19
C GLU A 196 -5.35 -3.28 -12.97
N ASP A 197 -5.06 -4.09 -11.94
CA ASP A 197 -5.86 -5.25 -11.57
C ASP A 197 -5.79 -5.48 -10.05
N GLY A 198 -6.74 -6.25 -9.53
CA GLY A 198 -6.73 -6.71 -8.16
C GLY A 198 -5.59 -7.70 -7.88
N LEU A 199 -4.96 -7.51 -6.73
CA LEU A 199 -3.85 -8.28 -6.19
C LEU A 199 -4.36 -9.37 -5.26
N THR A 200 -3.74 -10.54 -5.34
CA THR A 200 -3.83 -11.53 -4.27
C THR A 200 -3.09 -11.06 -3.02
N LYS A 201 -3.35 -11.68 -1.87
CA LYS A 201 -2.69 -11.33 -0.61
C LYS A 201 -1.16 -11.36 -0.70
N VAL A 202 -0.61 -12.35 -1.41
CA VAL A 202 0.84 -12.48 -1.62
C VAL A 202 1.36 -11.33 -2.48
N GLN A 203 0.66 -10.97 -3.55
CA GLN A 203 1.04 -9.85 -4.42
C GLN A 203 0.92 -8.50 -3.70
N ALA A 204 -0.10 -8.31 -2.86
CA ALA A 204 -0.26 -7.10 -2.06
C ALA A 204 0.93 -6.93 -1.09
N LYS A 205 1.38 -8.01 -0.44
CA LYS A 205 2.55 -7.98 0.46
C LYS A 205 3.87 -7.72 -0.26
N ASP A 206 3.96 -8.11 -1.52
CA ASP A 206 5.15 -7.92 -2.34
C ASP A 206 5.16 -6.56 -3.07
N SER A 207 4.05 -5.82 -3.05
CA SER A 207 3.94 -4.53 -3.73
C SER A 207 4.77 -3.44 -3.04
N LYS A 208 5.64 -2.80 -3.82
CA LYS A 208 6.45 -1.66 -3.39
C LYS A 208 5.58 -0.47 -2.96
N LEU A 209 4.52 -0.15 -3.72
CA LEU A 209 3.60 0.93 -3.35
C LEU A 209 2.94 0.68 -2.00
N TRP A 210 2.40 -0.53 -1.78
CA TRP A 210 1.74 -0.83 -0.51
C TRP A 210 2.70 -0.78 0.67
N LYS A 211 3.95 -1.21 0.49
CA LYS A 211 5.01 -1.00 1.47
C LYS A 211 5.27 0.48 1.74
N MET A 212 5.33 1.35 0.73
CA MET A 212 5.52 2.80 0.92
C MET A 212 4.33 3.45 1.65
N LEU A 213 3.10 3.21 1.21
CA LEU A 213 1.88 3.79 1.81
C LEU A 213 1.65 3.30 3.25
N LEU A 214 2.01 2.05 3.53
CA LEU A 214 1.94 1.44 4.87
C LEU A 214 3.24 1.57 5.67
N ARG A 215 4.19 2.40 5.19
CA ARG A 215 5.40 2.80 5.91
C ARG A 215 6.29 1.62 6.34
N HIS A 216 6.47 0.65 5.45
CA HIS A 216 7.37 -0.48 5.67
C HIS A 216 8.85 -0.03 5.68
N PRO A 217 9.66 -0.43 6.67
CA PRO A 217 11.05 0.04 6.81
C PRO A 217 11.98 -0.30 5.64
N ASP A 218 11.62 -1.29 4.82
CA ASP A 218 12.40 -1.63 3.61
C ASP A 218 12.26 -0.60 2.48
N GLU A 219 11.18 0.21 2.48
CA GLU A 219 10.88 1.14 1.37
C GLU A 219 10.85 2.61 1.81
N VAL A 220 10.90 2.90 3.11
CA VAL A 220 10.85 4.27 3.64
C VAL A 220 11.94 4.48 4.69
N ALA A 221 12.43 5.72 4.80
CA ALA A 221 13.39 6.08 5.83
C ALA A 221 12.82 5.90 7.25
N ALA A 222 13.70 5.73 8.23
CA ALA A 222 13.33 5.27 9.58
C ALA A 222 12.31 6.19 10.29
N GLU A 223 12.38 7.50 10.05
CA GLU A 223 11.48 8.51 10.59
C GLU A 223 10.06 8.45 9.99
N PHE A 224 9.90 7.86 8.80
CA PHE A 224 8.60 7.60 8.19
C PHE A 224 8.04 6.23 8.55
N ALA A 225 8.88 5.30 9.00
CA ALA A 225 8.51 3.90 9.17
C ALA A 225 7.47 3.69 10.30
N VAL A 226 6.49 2.81 10.05
CA VAL A 226 5.51 2.32 11.03
C VAL A 226 5.58 0.80 11.06
N PRO A 227 6.52 0.22 11.83
CA PRO A 227 6.81 -1.22 11.80
C PRO A 227 5.57 -2.08 12.06
N GLY A 228 5.38 -3.12 11.24
CA GLY A 228 4.28 -4.07 11.37
C GLY A 228 2.97 -3.66 10.69
N LEU A 229 2.74 -2.37 10.42
CA LEU A 229 1.47 -1.89 9.87
C LEU A 229 1.14 -2.50 8.49
N HIS A 230 2.16 -2.64 7.63
CA HIS A 230 2.00 -3.27 6.32
C HIS A 230 1.40 -4.68 6.40
N GLU A 231 1.96 -5.51 7.29
CA GLU A 231 1.47 -6.87 7.52
C GLU A 231 0.10 -6.87 8.17
N GLU A 232 -0.10 -6.08 9.22
CA GLU A 232 -1.36 -5.99 9.96
C GLU A 232 -2.52 -5.54 9.06
N TYR A 233 -2.33 -4.49 8.26
CA TYR A 233 -3.37 -3.95 7.38
C TYR A 233 -3.74 -4.92 6.26
N ILE A 234 -2.75 -5.49 5.56
CA ILE A 234 -3.03 -6.45 4.48
C ILE A 234 -3.72 -7.69 5.05
N ASN A 235 -3.26 -8.21 6.20
CA ASN A 235 -3.95 -9.33 6.83
C ASN A 235 -5.39 -8.96 7.21
N TRP A 236 -5.61 -7.75 7.75
CA TRP A 236 -6.93 -7.24 8.08
C TRP A 236 -7.85 -7.14 6.86
N VAL A 237 -7.42 -6.56 5.73
CA VAL A 237 -8.25 -6.43 4.51
C VAL A 237 -8.79 -7.79 4.07
N TYR A 238 -7.91 -8.78 3.91
CA TYR A 238 -8.31 -10.10 3.39
C TYR A 238 -9.14 -10.91 4.39
N SER A 239 -9.01 -10.66 5.69
CA SER A 239 -9.84 -11.29 6.72
C SER A 239 -11.19 -10.57 6.89
N ALA A 240 -11.20 -9.24 6.89
CA ALA A 240 -12.38 -8.42 7.11
C ALA A 240 -13.33 -8.46 5.90
N TYR A 241 -12.82 -8.56 4.68
CA TYR A 241 -13.68 -8.69 3.51
C TYR A 241 -14.49 -9.99 3.56
N GLY A 242 -13.83 -11.12 3.82
CA GLY A 242 -14.47 -12.44 3.86
C GLY A 242 -15.49 -12.62 4.99
N SER A 243 -15.49 -11.76 6.01
CA SER A 243 -16.50 -11.76 7.07
C SER A 243 -17.71 -10.88 6.76
N ARG A 244 -17.60 -9.95 5.81
CA ARG A 244 -18.64 -8.96 5.50
C ARG A 244 -19.25 -9.12 4.11
N PHE A 245 -18.50 -9.70 3.17
CA PHE A 245 -18.84 -9.77 1.75
C PHE A 245 -18.59 -11.18 1.20
N ALA A 246 -18.67 -11.33 -0.12
CA ALA A 246 -18.40 -12.59 -0.79
C ALA A 246 -16.92 -13.02 -0.68
N LYS A 247 -16.63 -14.27 -0.99
CA LYS A 247 -15.24 -14.75 -1.07
C LYS A 247 -14.59 -14.28 -2.37
N GLU A 248 -13.92 -13.14 -2.31
CA GLU A 248 -13.04 -12.66 -3.36
C GLU A 248 -11.57 -12.86 -2.95
N LYS A 249 -10.73 -13.18 -3.94
CA LYS A 249 -9.30 -13.47 -3.70
C LYS A 249 -8.38 -12.28 -4.01
N LYS A 250 -8.93 -11.24 -4.62
CA LYS A 250 -8.23 -10.05 -5.10
C LYS A 250 -8.86 -8.80 -4.47
N LEU A 251 -8.25 -8.26 -3.42
CA LEU A 251 -8.91 -7.34 -2.49
C LEU A 251 -8.15 -6.04 -2.23
N MET A 252 -7.10 -5.81 -3.02
CA MET A 252 -6.23 -4.63 -3.01
C MET A 252 -5.72 -4.46 -4.44
N GLY A 253 -5.37 -3.27 -4.86
CA GLY A 253 -4.98 -2.99 -6.24
C GLY A 253 -4.14 -1.74 -6.33
N VAL A 254 -3.42 -1.59 -7.44
CA VAL A 254 -2.64 -0.39 -7.75
C VAL A 254 -3.03 0.06 -9.15
N TYR A 255 -3.65 1.22 -9.24
CA TYR A 255 -4.15 1.80 -10.48
C TYR A 255 -3.54 3.18 -10.69
N LEU A 256 -2.82 3.37 -11.79
CA LEU A 256 -2.04 4.57 -12.09
C LEU A 256 -2.70 5.38 -13.20
N ALA A 257 -2.34 6.66 -13.29
CA ALA A 257 -2.76 7.48 -14.43
C ALA A 257 -2.08 6.96 -15.69
N SER A 258 -2.80 6.82 -16.81
CA SER A 258 -2.16 6.49 -18.09
C SER A 258 -1.10 7.56 -18.42
N PRO A 259 0.07 7.19 -18.99
CA PRO A 259 1.08 8.16 -19.41
C PRO A 259 0.49 9.25 -20.29
N LYS A 260 0.93 10.49 -20.07
CA LYS A 260 0.57 11.69 -20.82
C LYS A 260 1.82 12.32 -21.45
N ASP A 261 1.71 13.58 -21.85
CA ASP A 261 2.83 14.40 -22.36
C ASP A 261 3.26 15.50 -21.36
N VAL A 262 2.57 15.60 -20.21
CA VAL A 262 2.73 16.70 -19.25
C VAL A 262 2.91 16.13 -17.84
N PRO A 263 4.02 16.46 -17.16
CA PRO A 263 4.20 16.11 -15.76
C PRO A 263 3.09 16.65 -14.88
N HIS A 264 2.54 15.80 -14.01
CA HIS A 264 1.40 16.17 -13.18
C HIS A 264 1.44 15.52 -11.80
N LEU A 265 0.82 16.19 -10.83
CA LEU A 265 0.70 15.76 -9.43
C LEU A 265 -0.75 15.38 -9.10
N ARG A 266 -0.92 14.32 -8.29
CA ARG A 266 -2.20 13.86 -7.74
C ARG A 266 -2.05 13.32 -6.32
N GLU A 267 -3.16 13.24 -5.60
CA GLU A 267 -3.25 12.39 -4.42
C GLU A 267 -3.47 10.91 -4.78
N TRP A 268 -3.31 10.05 -3.77
CA TRP A 268 -3.89 8.73 -3.77
C TRP A 268 -5.32 8.75 -3.26
N PHE A 269 -6.22 8.19 -4.04
CA PHE A 269 -7.54 7.77 -3.56
C PHE A 269 -7.45 6.31 -3.12
N VAL A 270 -7.90 6.02 -1.89
CA VAL A 270 -7.95 4.65 -1.38
C VAL A 270 -9.38 4.20 -1.15
N ASN A 271 -9.76 3.15 -1.87
CA ASN A 271 -11.10 2.61 -1.87
C ASN A 271 -11.52 2.08 -0.49
N MET A 272 -12.83 2.01 -0.28
CA MET A 272 -13.43 1.32 0.86
C MET A 272 -13.30 -0.20 0.75
N LEU A 273 -13.55 -0.91 1.84
CA LEU A 273 -13.36 -2.36 1.88
C LEU A 273 -14.25 -3.09 0.86
N GLU A 274 -15.51 -2.68 0.69
CA GLU A 274 -16.46 -3.27 -0.27
C GLU A 274 -15.97 -3.20 -1.72
N TYR A 275 -15.14 -2.19 -2.06
CA TYR A 275 -14.57 -1.97 -3.39
C TYR A 275 -13.07 -2.27 -3.40
N ARG A 276 -12.66 -3.36 -2.72
CA ARG A 276 -11.32 -3.96 -2.81
C ARG A 276 -10.16 -3.07 -2.37
N SER A 277 -10.35 -2.11 -1.44
CA SER A 277 -9.25 -1.34 -0.81
C SER A 277 -8.13 -0.88 -1.77
N ASP A 278 -8.47 -0.59 -3.03
CA ASP A 278 -7.53 -0.27 -4.10
C ASP A 278 -6.87 1.10 -3.85
N ALA A 279 -5.60 1.25 -4.23
CA ALA A 279 -4.91 2.54 -4.31
C ALA A 279 -4.97 3.06 -5.75
N ILE A 280 -5.60 4.21 -5.94
CA ILE A 280 -5.92 4.81 -7.24
C ILE A 280 -5.21 6.16 -7.34
N GLY A 281 -4.24 6.25 -8.24
CA GLY A 281 -3.40 7.43 -8.47
C GLY A 281 -3.80 8.23 -9.71
N TRP A 282 -5.03 8.07 -10.21
CA TRP A 282 -5.53 8.74 -11.43
C TRP A 282 -6.77 9.60 -11.22
N ASN A 283 -7.26 9.72 -9.98
CA ASN A 283 -8.44 10.51 -9.67
C ASN A 283 -8.24 12.01 -9.92
N TYR A 284 -9.36 12.67 -10.22
CA TYR A 284 -9.41 14.08 -10.57
C TYR A 284 -9.56 14.93 -9.30
N LEU A 285 -8.63 15.87 -9.11
CA LEU A 285 -8.55 16.75 -7.95
C LEU A 285 -9.73 17.74 -7.87
N ASP A 286 -10.38 18.00 -9.00
CA ASP A 286 -11.51 18.91 -9.15
C ASP A 286 -12.87 18.20 -9.20
N ASN A 287 -12.90 16.90 -8.89
CA ASN A 287 -14.15 16.15 -8.81
C ASN A 287 -14.90 16.48 -7.50
N ASP A 288 -16.23 16.63 -7.57
CA ASP A 288 -17.07 17.00 -6.42
C ASP A 288 -17.21 15.90 -5.35
N TYR A 289 -16.57 14.75 -5.55
CA TYR A 289 -16.66 13.56 -4.69
C TYR A 289 -15.36 13.24 -3.91
N GLY A 290 -14.40 14.16 -3.90
CA GLY A 290 -13.20 14.04 -3.07
C GLY A 290 -13.55 13.95 -1.57
N ARG A 291 -12.71 13.28 -0.80
CA ARG A 291 -12.86 13.13 0.65
C ARG A 291 -11.51 13.11 1.36
N PHE A 292 -11.14 14.24 1.94
CA PHE A 292 -10.05 14.29 2.92
C PHE A 292 -10.55 14.07 4.35
N ALA A 293 -9.73 13.42 5.17
CA ALA A 293 -9.85 13.47 6.63
C ALA A 293 -8.86 14.51 7.17
N GLY A 294 -9.37 15.61 7.71
CA GLY A 294 -8.56 16.65 8.34
C GLY A 294 -8.44 16.42 9.84
N ILE A 295 -7.22 16.33 10.35
CA ILE A 295 -6.93 15.99 11.73
C ILE A 295 -6.36 17.21 12.46
N SER A 296 -6.93 17.54 13.61
CA SER A 296 -6.37 18.59 14.47
C SER A 296 -5.08 18.12 15.14
N ALA A 297 -4.04 18.95 15.11
CA ALA A 297 -2.87 18.74 15.94
C ALA A 297 -3.28 18.93 17.41
N ARG A 298 -3.21 17.87 18.23
CA ARG A 298 -3.37 18.04 19.68
C ARG A 298 -2.15 18.80 20.20
N GLY A 299 -2.34 20.04 20.68
CA GLY A 299 -1.40 20.66 21.62
C GLY A 299 -0.66 21.94 21.24
N ALA A 300 -1.24 22.83 20.43
CA ALA A 300 -0.73 24.21 20.31
C ALA A 300 -1.85 25.25 20.52
N GLY A 301 -2.55 25.20 21.66
CA GLY A 301 -3.67 26.13 21.86
C GLY A 301 -4.56 25.92 23.09
N GLN A 302 -4.00 25.55 24.24
CA GLN A 302 -4.60 25.94 25.52
C GLN A 302 -3.53 26.63 26.34
N LYS A 303 -3.26 27.90 26.02
CA LYS A 303 -2.78 28.82 27.05
C LYS A 303 -4.00 29.17 27.90
N LYS A 304 -4.04 28.64 29.12
CA LYS A 304 -4.78 29.29 30.20
C LYS A 304 -4.06 30.57 30.58
#